data_AF-A0A9D0HDS0-F1
#
_entry.id   AF-A0A9D0HDS0-F1
#
_cell.length_a   1.000
_cell.length_b   1.000
_cell.length_c   1.000
_cell.angle_alpha   90.00
_cell.angle_beta   90.00
_cell.angle_gamma   90.00
#
_symmetry.space_group_name_H-M   'P 1'
#
loop_
_entity.id
_entity.type
_entity.pdbx_description
1 polymer ?
#
loop_
_entity_poly.entity_id
_entity_poly.type
_entity_poly.pdbx_seq_one_letter_code
_entity_poly.pdbx_strand_id
1 'polypeptide(L)'
;GHEEDGRPGRDPHLAIVPLPYVASHHADGQILGIAVILPRTASENDRREVADAISEWEQNEQQHGQTPGHHDFVPGQDTPVMRLRMGRAGTMLVQRLVYGQPNLMTLRTSTWTSASHCWVSATPIALDRNPGNLHDRNARKRAKAFAEATKTIQRACTHVRLPQPAYVDVVRAAVLPGTTKPQNFPPFPLERRKHRRVLVHARLWFDEPVAGPVLLGAGRFFGLGLCRPIHLPKPEAKP
;
A
#
# COMPACT_ATOMS: atom_id res chain seq x y z
N GLY A 1 -0.75 12.71 -7.06
CA GLY A 1 -1.64 13.80 -7.47
C GLY A 1 -1.28 14.21 -8.87
N HIS A 2 -2.22 14.87 -9.52
CA HIS A 2 -1.92 15.67 -10.70
C HIS A 2 -1.77 17.12 -10.24
N GLU A 3 -0.90 17.90 -10.87
CA GLU A 3 -0.90 19.36 -10.71
C GLU A 3 -2.25 19.92 -11.19
N GLU A 4 -2.55 21.19 -10.91
CA GLU A 4 -3.76 21.88 -11.41
C GLU A 4 -3.90 21.78 -12.96
N ASP A 5 -2.79 21.60 -13.68
CA ASP A 5 -2.73 21.42 -15.13
C ASP A 5 -2.94 19.97 -15.62
N GLY A 6 -3.22 19.02 -14.71
CA GLY A 6 -3.42 17.61 -15.03
C GLY A 6 -2.14 16.82 -15.29
N ARG A 7 -0.94 17.43 -15.22
CA ARG A 7 0.33 16.69 -15.32
C ARG A 7 0.57 15.87 -14.05
N PRO A 8 1.30 14.75 -14.12
CA PRO A 8 1.69 14.01 -12.93
C PRO A 8 2.49 14.94 -12.01
N GLY A 9 1.97 15.18 -10.80
CA GLY A 9 2.61 16.10 -9.87
C GLY A 9 3.97 15.58 -9.44
N ARG A 10 4.95 16.48 -9.38
CA ARG A 10 6.36 16.11 -9.15
C ARG A 10 6.68 15.92 -7.67
N ASP A 11 5.89 16.53 -6.80
CA ASP A 11 6.10 16.48 -5.36
C ASP A 11 5.49 15.23 -4.72
N PRO A 12 5.98 14.78 -3.57
CA PRO A 12 5.37 13.70 -2.81
C PRO A 12 3.89 13.99 -2.52
N HIS A 13 3.01 13.04 -2.82
CA HIS A 13 1.56 13.19 -2.63
C HIS A 13 1.07 12.36 -1.44
N LEU A 14 -0.07 12.75 -0.89
CA LEU A 14 -0.86 11.91 0.01
C LEU A 14 -1.09 10.52 -0.63
N ALA A 15 -0.88 9.46 0.14
CA ALA A 15 -1.22 8.10 -0.24
C ALA A 15 -2.40 7.59 0.58
N ILE A 16 -3.35 6.94 -0.09
CA ILE A 16 -4.44 6.21 0.57
C ILE A 16 -4.17 4.74 0.31
N VAL A 17 -3.94 3.96 1.39
CA VAL A 17 -3.56 2.55 1.27
C VAL A 17 -4.48 1.64 2.06
N PRO A 18 -4.87 0.48 1.51
CA PRO A 18 -5.61 -0.52 2.27
C PRO A 18 -4.68 -1.17 3.29
N LEU A 19 -5.24 -1.60 4.42
CA LEU A 19 -4.55 -2.39 5.44
C LEU A 19 -5.09 -3.83 5.40
N PRO A 20 -4.55 -4.68 4.49
CA PRO A 20 -5.03 -6.05 4.34
C PRO A 20 -4.53 -6.95 5.48
N TYR A 21 -5.35 -7.91 5.89
CA TYR A 21 -4.96 -8.93 6.84
C TYR A 21 -4.03 -9.95 6.19
N VAL A 22 -2.73 -9.74 6.36
CA VAL A 22 -1.65 -10.56 5.76
C VAL A 22 -0.66 -11.07 6.81
N ALA A 23 0.24 -11.97 6.41
CA ALA A 23 1.39 -12.43 7.21
C ALA A 23 1.05 -12.93 8.62
N SER A 24 -0.11 -13.58 8.74
CA SER A 24 -0.58 -14.32 9.91
C SER A 24 -1.03 -15.71 9.43
N HIS A 25 -1.05 -16.70 10.32
CA HIS A 25 -1.50 -18.05 9.96
C HIS A 25 -2.95 -18.06 9.43
N HIS A 26 -3.81 -17.19 9.96
CA HIS A 26 -5.21 -17.06 9.55
C HIS A 26 -5.46 -15.91 8.58
N ALA A 27 -4.40 -15.35 7.98
CA ALA A 27 -4.53 -14.24 7.05
C ALA A 27 -5.27 -14.66 5.76
N ASP A 28 -6.30 -13.89 5.41
CA ASP A 28 -7.16 -14.14 4.24
C ASP A 28 -7.17 -12.98 3.23
N GLY A 29 -6.47 -11.87 3.54
CA GLY A 29 -6.37 -10.71 2.67
C GLY A 29 -7.51 -9.72 2.77
N GLN A 30 -8.47 -9.91 3.68
CA GLN A 30 -9.54 -8.94 3.91
C GLN A 30 -8.97 -7.57 4.26
N ILE A 31 -9.57 -6.51 3.72
CA ILE A 31 -9.22 -5.13 4.04
C ILE A 31 -9.87 -4.79 5.38
N LEU A 32 -9.06 -4.66 6.43
CA LEU A 32 -9.57 -4.35 7.77
C LEU A 32 -9.61 -2.85 8.06
N GLY A 33 -8.89 -2.06 7.27
CA GLY A 33 -8.85 -0.61 7.41
C GLY A 33 -8.15 0.07 6.25
N ILE A 34 -8.06 1.39 6.33
CA ILE A 34 -7.40 2.25 5.35
C ILE A 34 -6.49 3.21 6.13
N ALA A 35 -5.29 3.44 5.61
CA ALA A 35 -4.39 4.46 6.12
C ALA A 35 -4.29 5.64 5.13
N VAL A 36 -4.33 6.84 5.69
CA VAL A 36 -4.05 8.11 5.03
C VAL A 36 -2.61 8.49 5.40
N ILE A 37 -1.71 8.47 4.43
CA ILE A 37 -0.27 8.63 4.64
C ILE A 37 0.19 9.92 3.98
N LEU A 38 0.62 10.86 4.81
CA LEU A 38 1.25 12.11 4.36
C LEU A 38 2.73 11.89 4.04
N PRO A 39 3.28 12.60 3.04
CA PRO A 39 4.72 12.66 2.83
C PRO A 39 5.49 13.08 4.08
N ARG A 40 6.73 12.60 4.24
CA ARG A 40 7.61 13.04 5.34
C ARG A 40 7.90 14.54 5.29
N THR A 41 7.87 15.13 4.10
CA THR A 41 8.09 16.55 3.84
C THR A 41 6.81 17.38 3.94
N ALA A 42 5.66 16.77 4.25
CA ALA A 42 4.39 17.48 4.38
C ALA A 42 4.49 18.55 5.47
N SER A 43 4.10 19.77 5.10
CA SER A 43 4.12 20.93 5.99
C SER A 43 3.06 20.79 7.10
N GLU A 44 3.17 21.60 8.14
CA GLU A 44 2.11 21.71 9.15
C GLU A 44 0.79 22.21 8.55
N ASN A 45 0.86 22.99 7.46
CA ASN A 45 -0.34 23.40 6.73
C ASN A 45 -0.99 22.23 6.01
N ASP A 46 -0.21 21.41 5.29
CA ASP A 46 -0.72 20.22 4.58
C ASP A 46 -1.38 19.23 5.56
N ARG A 47 -0.78 19.09 6.76
CA ARG A 47 -1.31 18.25 7.84
C ARG A 47 -2.65 18.78 8.35
N ARG A 48 -2.76 20.10 8.55
CA ARG A 48 -4.01 20.76 8.94
C ARG A 48 -5.07 20.61 7.86
N GLU A 49 -4.76 20.88 6.60
CA GLU A 49 -5.73 20.75 5.50
C GLU A 49 -6.33 19.34 5.41
N VAL A 50 -5.50 18.29 5.59
CA VAL A 50 -6.02 16.92 5.63
C VAL A 50 -6.85 16.65 6.87
N ALA A 51 -6.45 17.17 8.03
CA ALA A 51 -7.23 17.03 9.27
C ALA A 51 -8.57 17.77 9.20
N ASP A 52 -8.59 18.97 8.62
CA ASP A 52 -9.76 19.81 8.43
C ASP A 52 -10.72 19.14 7.45
N ALA A 53 -10.24 18.63 6.32
CA ALA A 53 -11.05 17.87 5.37
C ALA A 53 -11.71 16.63 6.01
N ILE A 54 -10.99 15.94 6.89
CA ILE A 54 -11.55 14.82 7.67
C ILE A 54 -12.61 15.34 8.64
N SER A 55 -12.33 16.43 9.36
CA SER A 55 -13.27 17.00 10.35
C SER A 55 -14.55 17.53 9.70
N GLU A 56 -14.45 18.22 8.57
CA GLU A 56 -15.58 18.70 7.78
C GLU A 56 -16.46 17.53 7.32
N TRP A 57 -15.84 16.45 6.83
CA TRP A 57 -16.58 15.23 6.50
C TRP A 57 -17.29 14.64 7.72
N GLU A 58 -16.60 14.55 8.88
CA GLU A 58 -17.20 14.02 10.10
C GLU A 58 -18.42 14.84 10.56
N GLN A 59 -18.32 16.17 10.53
CA GLN A 59 -19.41 17.07 10.90
C GLN A 59 -20.61 16.91 9.93
N ASN A 60 -20.35 16.80 8.63
CA ASN A 60 -21.40 16.59 7.63
C ASN A 60 -22.17 15.28 7.85
N GLU A 61 -21.47 14.18 8.17
CA GLU A 61 -22.11 12.89 8.47
C GLU A 61 -22.90 12.94 9.79
N GLN A 62 -22.43 13.66 10.81
CA GLN A 62 -23.19 13.83 12.06
C GLN A 62 -24.48 14.63 11.86
N GLN A 63 -24.46 15.64 10.97
CA GLN A 63 -25.62 16.49 10.69
C GLN A 63 -26.66 15.84 9.76
N HIS A 64 -26.22 15.03 8.79
CA HIS A 64 -27.10 14.46 7.75
C HIS A 64 -27.30 12.94 7.88
N GLY A 65 -26.49 12.26 8.68
CA GLY A 65 -26.49 10.81 8.84
C GLY A 65 -27.57 10.31 9.77
N GLN A 66 -28.83 10.33 9.33
CA GLN A 66 -29.82 9.41 9.87
C GLN A 66 -29.46 7.99 9.38
N THR A 67 -28.79 7.19 10.20
CA THR A 67 -28.80 5.73 10.01
C THR A 67 -29.61 5.10 11.15
N PRO A 68 -30.87 4.69 10.91
CA PRO A 68 -31.55 3.76 11.80
C PRO A 68 -30.88 2.39 11.65
N GLY A 69 -30.36 1.80 12.74
CA GLY A 69 -30.12 0.34 12.79
C GLY A 69 -28.82 -0.22 13.36
N HIS A 70 -27.93 0.56 14.00
CA HIS A 70 -26.88 -0.04 14.85
C HIS A 70 -26.84 0.66 16.21
N HIS A 71 -27.35 -0.04 17.22
CA HIS A 71 -27.36 0.39 18.63
C HIS A 71 -25.99 0.22 19.32
N ASP A 72 -24.90 0.55 18.63
CA ASP A 72 -23.55 0.60 19.23
C ASP A 72 -23.06 2.05 19.34
N PHE A 73 -23.99 2.97 19.64
CA PHE A 73 -23.63 4.28 20.16
C PHE A 73 -23.07 4.08 21.57
N VAL A 74 -21.74 4.07 21.70
CA VAL A 74 -21.06 4.13 23.00
C VAL A 74 -20.81 5.60 23.31
N PRO A 75 -21.50 6.20 24.30
CA PRO A 75 -21.29 7.60 24.65
C PRO A 75 -19.82 7.85 25.04
N GLY A 76 -19.17 8.81 24.39
CA GLY A 76 -17.76 9.18 24.65
C GLY A 76 -16.73 8.63 23.65
N GLN A 77 -17.16 7.99 22.55
CA GLN A 77 -16.31 7.48 21.45
C GLN A 77 -16.71 8.06 20.07
N ASP A 78 -16.90 9.38 20.01
CA ASP A 78 -17.61 10.07 18.92
C ASP A 78 -16.76 10.31 17.64
N THR A 79 -16.62 9.29 16.78
CA THR A 79 -16.34 9.53 15.35
C THR A 79 -17.42 8.90 14.48
N PRO A 80 -17.94 9.62 13.47
CA PRO A 80 -18.95 9.07 12.59
C PRO A 80 -18.37 7.95 11.72
N VAL A 81 -19.27 7.07 11.27
CA VAL A 81 -18.95 5.94 10.40
C VAL A 81 -19.12 6.36 8.94
N MET A 82 -18.05 6.26 8.14
CA MET A 82 -18.10 6.41 6.70
C MET A 82 -18.53 5.11 6.02
N ARG A 83 -19.45 5.22 5.07
CA ARG A 83 -19.83 4.11 4.19
C ARG A 83 -19.09 4.20 2.85
N LEU A 84 -18.04 3.40 2.70
CA LEU A 84 -17.28 3.26 1.45
C LEU A 84 -17.95 2.25 0.52
N ARG A 85 -18.48 2.72 -0.61
CA ARG A 85 -19.05 1.85 -1.66
C ARG A 85 -17.96 1.47 -2.66
N MET A 86 -17.64 0.19 -2.77
CA MET A 86 -16.58 -0.34 -3.63
C MET A 86 -17.14 -1.10 -4.85
N GLY A 87 -18.31 -0.69 -5.34
CA GLY A 87 -19.00 -1.34 -6.44
C GLY A 87 -19.29 -2.81 -6.15
N ARG A 88 -18.84 -3.71 -7.03
CA ARG A 88 -19.05 -5.17 -6.87
C ARG A 88 -18.31 -5.76 -5.66
N ALA A 89 -17.31 -5.07 -5.12
CA ALA A 89 -16.61 -5.50 -3.91
C ALA A 89 -17.42 -5.23 -2.62
N GLY A 90 -18.61 -4.63 -2.74
CA GLY A 90 -19.52 -4.41 -1.64
C GLY A 90 -19.33 -3.05 -0.96
N THR A 91 -19.72 -3.00 0.31
CA THR A 91 -19.67 -1.80 1.13
C THR A 91 -18.79 -2.06 2.34
N MET A 92 -17.88 -1.14 2.64
CA MET A 92 -17.03 -1.16 3.82
C MET A 92 -17.41 0.02 4.71
N LEU A 93 -17.59 -0.25 5.99
CA LEU A 93 -17.78 0.77 7.00
C LEU A 93 -16.40 1.10 7.60
N VAL A 94 -16.04 2.38 7.65
CA VAL A 94 -14.81 2.83 8.30
C VAL A 94 -15.12 3.93 9.29
N GLN A 95 -14.35 3.95 10.37
CA GLN A 95 -14.36 5.03 11.35
C GLN A 95 -12.92 5.41 11.66
N ARG A 96 -12.71 6.68 12.02
CA ARG A 96 -11.35 7.14 12.36
C ARG A 96 -10.93 6.57 13.72
N LEU A 97 -9.70 6.11 13.79
CA LEU A 97 -9.09 5.67 15.05
C LEU A 97 -8.56 6.91 15.79
N VAL A 98 -9.22 7.32 16.88
CA VAL A 98 -8.87 8.54 17.63
C VAL A 98 -8.01 8.25 18.86
N TYR A 99 -8.28 7.14 19.56
CA TYR A 99 -7.65 6.84 20.84
C TYR A 99 -7.25 5.36 20.96
N GLY A 100 -6.13 5.14 21.66
CA GLY A 100 -5.64 3.81 22.01
C GLY A 100 -4.96 3.06 20.86
N GLN A 101 -4.32 1.95 21.22
CA GLN A 101 -3.84 0.98 20.24
C GLN A 101 -5.03 0.14 19.78
N PRO A 102 -5.31 0.03 18.48
CA PRO A 102 -6.37 -0.85 18.01
C PRO A 102 -6.08 -2.31 18.39
N ASN A 103 -7.12 -3.04 18.78
CA ASN A 103 -7.02 -4.45 19.15
C ASN A 103 -6.53 -5.30 17.97
N LEU A 104 -6.99 -4.98 16.75
CA LEU A 104 -6.55 -5.64 15.54
C LEU A 104 -5.13 -5.19 15.17
N MET A 105 -4.19 -6.14 15.18
CA MET A 105 -2.79 -5.90 14.83
C MET A 105 -2.66 -5.20 13.46
N THR A 106 -3.44 -5.60 12.47
CA THR A 106 -3.45 -4.99 11.12
C THR A 106 -3.71 -3.48 11.12
N LEU A 107 -4.45 -2.97 12.10
CA LEU A 107 -4.76 -1.54 12.24
C LEU A 107 -3.71 -0.77 13.03
N ARG A 108 -2.78 -1.45 13.70
CA ARG A 108 -1.70 -0.80 14.45
C ARG A 108 -0.68 -0.23 13.47
N THR A 109 -0.32 1.03 13.64
CA THR A 109 0.71 1.70 12.81
C THR A 109 2.03 0.92 12.80
N SER A 110 2.47 0.41 13.95
CA SER A 110 3.71 -0.36 14.09
C SER A 110 3.76 -1.61 13.22
N THR A 111 2.62 -2.22 12.88
CA THR A 111 2.55 -3.36 11.96
C THR A 111 3.09 -3.04 10.58
N TRP A 112 3.04 -1.76 10.18
CA TRP A 112 3.44 -1.28 8.86
C TRP A 112 4.67 -0.37 8.89
N THR A 113 5.09 0.09 10.08
CA THR A 113 6.16 1.09 10.21
C THR A 113 7.37 0.63 11.02
N SER A 114 7.29 -0.51 11.72
CA SER A 114 8.41 -1.03 12.50
C SER A 114 9.67 -1.20 11.65
N ALA A 115 10.81 -0.79 12.20
CA ALA A 115 12.10 -0.94 11.53
C ALA A 115 12.39 -2.41 11.26
N SER A 116 12.76 -2.73 10.01
CA SER A 116 13.09 -4.09 9.60
C SER A 116 14.10 -4.10 8.47
N HIS A 117 14.96 -5.13 8.47
CA HIS A 117 15.81 -5.45 7.33
C HIS A 117 15.02 -6.08 6.17
N CYS A 118 13.88 -6.73 6.46
CA CYS A 118 13.10 -7.45 5.45
C CYS A 118 11.69 -6.87 5.30
N TRP A 119 11.34 -6.57 4.05
CA TRP A 119 10.05 -6.01 3.65
C TRP A 119 9.45 -6.82 2.51
N VAL A 120 8.16 -7.14 2.60
CA VAL A 120 7.46 -7.91 1.57
C VAL A 120 6.15 -7.25 1.19
N SER A 121 5.89 -7.18 -0.11
CA SER A 121 4.72 -6.46 -0.62
C SER A 121 3.40 -7.17 -0.27
N ALA A 122 2.55 -6.48 0.48
CA ALA A 122 1.20 -6.90 0.84
C ALA A 122 0.19 -6.63 -0.29
N THR A 123 0.38 -5.54 -1.03
CA THR A 123 -0.30 -5.28 -2.30
C THR A 123 0.74 -5.26 -3.43
N PRO A 124 0.39 -5.64 -4.68
CA PRO A 124 1.39 -5.77 -5.73
C PRO A 124 1.98 -4.41 -6.10
N ILE A 125 3.27 -4.39 -6.40
CA ILE A 125 4.01 -3.23 -6.89
C ILE A 125 3.71 -3.08 -8.38
N ALA A 126 3.18 -1.92 -8.76
CA ALA A 126 3.07 -1.51 -10.16
C ALA A 126 4.41 -0.95 -10.63
N LEU A 127 5.12 -1.67 -11.49
CA LEU A 127 6.47 -1.28 -11.93
C LEU A 127 6.44 0.02 -12.75
N ASP A 128 7.32 0.97 -12.41
CA ASP A 128 7.44 2.28 -13.10
C ASP A 128 7.90 2.14 -14.55
N ARG A 129 8.60 1.04 -14.87
CA ARG A 129 9.10 0.70 -16.20
C ARG A 129 8.67 -0.73 -16.55
N ASN A 130 8.41 -0.97 -17.82
CA ASN A 130 8.08 -2.30 -18.30
C ASN A 130 9.35 -3.17 -18.31
N PRO A 131 9.40 -4.27 -17.54
CA PRO A 131 10.57 -5.15 -17.49
C PRO A 131 10.69 -6.08 -18.71
N GLY A 132 9.68 -6.12 -19.59
CA GLY A 132 9.52 -7.19 -20.59
C GLY A 132 8.62 -8.31 -20.08
N ASN A 133 8.65 -9.47 -20.75
CA ASN A 133 7.75 -10.57 -20.45
C ASN A 133 8.29 -11.52 -19.37
N LEU A 134 7.76 -11.41 -18.15
CA LEU A 134 8.14 -12.29 -17.02
C LEU A 134 7.62 -13.73 -17.16
N HIS A 135 6.82 -14.02 -18.19
CA HIS A 135 6.28 -15.35 -18.53
C HIS A 135 6.83 -15.87 -19.87
N ASP A 136 7.89 -15.28 -20.42
CA ASP A 136 8.47 -15.72 -21.69
C ASP A 136 8.92 -17.19 -21.62
N ARG A 137 8.61 -17.98 -22.66
CA ARG A 137 9.02 -19.39 -22.73
C ARG A 137 10.54 -19.53 -22.78
N ASN A 138 11.22 -18.57 -23.41
CA ASN A 138 12.68 -18.54 -23.49
C ASN A 138 13.28 -18.13 -22.13
N ALA A 139 14.06 -19.03 -21.53
CA ALA A 139 14.66 -18.83 -20.21
C ALA A 139 15.55 -17.59 -20.13
N ARG A 140 16.33 -17.26 -21.18
CA ARG A 140 17.21 -16.09 -21.19
C ARG A 140 16.40 -14.78 -21.23
N LYS A 141 15.38 -14.69 -22.08
CA LYS A 141 14.48 -13.52 -22.14
C LYS A 141 13.75 -13.32 -20.82
N ARG A 142 13.25 -14.42 -20.24
CA ARG A 142 12.56 -14.40 -18.96
C ARG A 142 13.49 -13.94 -17.83
N ALA A 143 14.72 -14.49 -17.75
CA ALA A 143 15.72 -14.06 -16.77
C ALA A 143 16.09 -12.57 -16.92
N LYS A 144 16.25 -12.08 -18.15
CA LYS A 144 16.44 -10.64 -18.42
C LYS A 144 15.27 -9.80 -17.90
N ALA A 145 14.03 -10.24 -18.10
CA ALA A 145 12.86 -9.52 -17.59
C ALA A 145 12.84 -9.47 -16.05
N PHE A 146 13.17 -10.57 -15.37
CA PHE A 146 13.32 -10.56 -13.91
C PHE A 146 14.42 -9.60 -13.45
N ALA A 147 15.58 -9.58 -14.11
CA ALA A 147 16.65 -8.65 -13.79
C ALA A 147 16.24 -7.17 -13.97
N GLU A 148 15.48 -6.84 -15.02
CA GLU A 148 14.97 -5.48 -15.24
C GLU A 148 13.88 -5.09 -14.24
N ALA A 149 13.02 -6.04 -13.82
CA ALA A 149 12.07 -5.82 -12.73
C ALA A 149 12.79 -5.53 -11.41
N THR A 150 13.81 -6.32 -11.06
CA THR A 150 14.67 -6.09 -9.89
C THR A 150 15.29 -4.70 -9.90
N LYS A 151 15.94 -4.30 -11.01
CA LYS A 151 16.51 -2.95 -11.16
C LYS A 151 15.47 -1.85 -11.02
N THR A 152 14.26 -2.08 -11.54
CA THR A 152 13.15 -1.11 -11.43
C THR A 152 12.75 -0.91 -9.97
N ILE A 153 12.65 -1.99 -9.19
CA ILE A 153 12.31 -1.92 -7.76
C ILE A 153 13.44 -1.27 -6.95
N GLN A 154 14.71 -1.61 -7.22
CA GLN A 154 15.86 -0.95 -6.57
C GLN A 154 15.84 0.57 -6.79
N ARG A 155 15.58 1.00 -8.04
CA ARG A 155 15.42 2.43 -8.37
C ARG A 155 14.20 3.05 -7.68
N ALA A 156 13.10 2.30 -7.56
CA ALA A 156 11.92 2.76 -6.85
C ALA A 156 12.23 3.06 -5.38
N CYS A 157 13.00 2.19 -4.69
CA CYS A 157 13.46 2.44 -3.32
C CYS A 157 14.22 3.77 -3.22
N THR A 158 15.23 3.99 -4.07
CA THR A 158 16.01 5.23 -4.04
C THR A 158 15.15 6.46 -4.38
N HIS A 159 14.19 6.31 -5.29
CA HIS A 159 13.28 7.40 -5.67
C HIS A 159 12.39 7.86 -4.52
N VAL A 160 11.98 6.93 -3.63
CA VAL A 160 11.26 7.26 -2.39
C VAL A 160 12.20 7.51 -1.21
N ARG A 161 13.49 7.76 -1.48
CA ARG A 161 14.55 8.06 -0.49
C ARG A 161 14.81 6.95 0.54
N LEU A 162 14.50 5.70 0.18
CA LEU A 162 14.95 4.53 0.93
C LEU A 162 16.36 4.13 0.50
N PRO A 163 17.16 3.48 1.37
CA PRO A 163 18.43 2.89 0.95
C PRO A 163 18.20 1.88 -0.18
N GLN A 164 19.23 1.64 -0.98
CA GLN A 164 19.14 0.58 -1.98
C GLN A 164 19.07 -0.78 -1.26
N PRO A 165 18.10 -1.66 -1.60
CA PRO A 165 18.04 -2.98 -1.00
C PRO A 165 19.23 -3.82 -1.50
N ALA A 166 19.87 -4.51 -0.56
CA ALA A 166 20.96 -5.45 -0.80
C ALA A 166 20.51 -6.67 -1.60
N TYR A 167 19.25 -7.05 -1.48
CA TYR A 167 18.65 -8.11 -2.28
C TYR A 167 17.18 -7.83 -2.57
N VAL A 168 16.76 -8.16 -3.79
CA VAL A 168 15.37 -8.04 -4.25
C VAL A 168 14.98 -9.33 -4.95
N ASP A 169 13.96 -9.99 -4.42
CA ASP A 169 13.31 -11.11 -5.08
C ASP A 169 11.97 -10.67 -5.66
N VAL A 170 11.82 -10.81 -6.98
CA VAL A 170 10.59 -10.49 -7.70
C VAL A 170 9.71 -11.73 -7.78
N VAL A 171 8.47 -11.61 -7.33
CA VAL A 171 7.54 -12.74 -7.20
C VAL A 171 6.28 -12.49 -8.04
N ARG A 172 5.90 -13.48 -8.85
CA ARG A 172 4.68 -13.43 -9.68
C ARG A 172 3.46 -14.08 -9.04
N ALA A 173 3.62 -14.62 -7.84
CA ALA A 173 2.57 -15.30 -7.07
C ALA A 173 2.25 -14.50 -5.79
N ALA A 174 1.30 -15.02 -5.00
CA ALA A 174 1.14 -14.59 -3.62
C ALA A 174 2.45 -14.85 -2.85
N VAL A 175 2.84 -13.90 -2.01
CA VAL A 175 4.17 -13.88 -1.35
C VAL A 175 4.07 -13.98 0.17
N LEU A 176 2.89 -13.70 0.74
CA LEU A 176 2.56 -13.87 2.15
C LEU A 176 1.20 -14.55 2.30
N PRO A 177 0.93 -15.23 3.42
CA PRO A 177 -0.44 -15.58 3.81
C PRO A 177 -1.38 -14.37 3.69
N GLY A 178 -2.57 -14.57 3.13
CA GLY A 178 -3.55 -13.53 2.82
C GLY A 178 -3.27 -12.66 1.59
N THR A 179 -2.10 -12.75 0.95
CA THR A 179 -1.87 -11.99 -0.30
C THR A 179 -2.51 -12.67 -1.50
N THR A 180 -2.99 -11.86 -2.44
CA THR A 180 -3.59 -12.33 -3.70
C THR A 180 -2.56 -12.27 -4.83
N LYS A 181 -2.63 -13.18 -5.82
CA LYS A 181 -1.73 -13.16 -6.98
C LYS A 181 -1.87 -11.83 -7.76
N PRO A 182 -0.78 -11.24 -8.30
CA PRO A 182 -0.85 -9.98 -9.04
C PRO A 182 -1.86 -9.98 -10.20
N GLN A 183 -2.01 -11.12 -10.88
CA GLN A 183 -2.95 -11.29 -12.00
C GLN A 183 -4.43 -11.18 -11.59
N ASN A 184 -4.74 -11.34 -10.30
CA ASN A 184 -6.09 -11.24 -9.76
C ASN A 184 -6.39 -9.81 -9.27
N PHE A 185 -5.42 -8.89 -9.30
CA PHE A 185 -5.66 -7.48 -9.05
C PHE A 185 -6.20 -6.79 -10.31
N PRO A 186 -7.01 -5.73 -10.17
CA PRO A 186 -7.36 -4.86 -11.29
C PRO A 186 -6.11 -4.34 -12.01
N PRO A 187 -6.17 -4.15 -13.34
CA PRO A 187 -5.06 -3.55 -14.07
C PRO A 187 -4.79 -2.13 -13.56
N PHE A 188 -3.52 -1.73 -13.53
CA PHE A 188 -3.13 -0.37 -13.16
C PHE A 188 -2.41 0.35 -14.32
N PRO A 189 -2.73 1.63 -14.60
CA PRO A 189 -3.85 2.37 -14.02
C PRO A 189 -5.19 1.85 -14.59
N LEU A 190 -6.31 2.17 -13.94
CA LEU A 190 -7.63 1.63 -14.30
C LEU A 190 -8.11 2.15 -15.67
N GLU A 191 -7.65 3.32 -16.10
CA GLU A 191 -8.06 3.94 -17.36
C GLU A 191 -7.53 3.16 -18.55
N ARG A 192 -8.44 2.69 -19.41
CA ARG A 192 -8.14 1.80 -20.55
C ARG A 192 -7.18 2.40 -21.59
N ARG A 193 -7.09 3.74 -21.67
CA ARG A 193 -6.26 4.46 -22.65
C ARG A 193 -4.79 4.61 -22.21
N LYS A 194 -4.47 4.36 -20.93
CA LYS A 194 -3.10 4.47 -20.40
C LYS A 194 -2.39 3.11 -20.49
N HIS A 195 -1.07 3.14 -20.67
CA HIS A 195 -0.26 1.92 -20.68
C HIS A 195 -0.34 1.20 -19.32
N ARG A 196 -0.77 -0.06 -19.36
CA ARG A 196 -0.84 -0.92 -18.17
C ARG A 196 0.56 -1.20 -17.63
N ARG A 197 0.70 -1.08 -16.32
CA ARG A 197 1.90 -1.42 -15.58
C ARG A 197 1.92 -2.92 -15.29
N VAL A 198 3.11 -3.50 -15.33
CA VAL A 198 3.31 -4.88 -14.87
C VAL A 198 3.22 -4.89 -13.35
N LEU A 199 2.34 -5.72 -12.81
CA LEU A 199 2.16 -5.92 -11.38
C LEU A 199 2.97 -7.13 -10.91
N VAL A 200 3.75 -6.94 -9.85
CA VAL A 200 4.53 -8.02 -9.21
C VAL A 200 4.45 -7.90 -7.70
N HIS A 201 4.62 -9.00 -6.97
CA HIS A 201 5.06 -8.91 -5.58
C HIS A 201 6.58 -8.86 -5.51
N ALA A 202 7.11 -8.40 -4.38
CA ALA A 202 8.54 -8.46 -4.12
C ALA A 202 8.86 -8.71 -2.65
N ARG A 203 10.04 -9.28 -2.42
CA ARG A 203 10.69 -9.38 -1.12
C ARG A 203 12.00 -8.60 -1.19
N LEU A 204 12.23 -7.75 -0.19
CA LEU A 204 13.33 -6.80 -0.15
C LEU A 204 14.12 -7.04 1.12
N TRP A 205 15.44 -7.04 1.00
CA TRP A 205 16.36 -7.07 2.12
C TRP A 205 17.29 -5.87 2.05
N PHE A 206 17.39 -5.12 3.14
CA PHE A 206 18.27 -3.97 3.32
C PHE A 206 19.40 -4.34 4.28
N ASP A 207 20.60 -3.79 4.06
CA ASP A 207 21.72 -4.02 4.98
C ASP A 207 21.49 -3.33 6.33
N GLU A 208 20.89 -2.14 6.32
CA GLU A 208 20.44 -1.42 7.52
C GLU A 208 18.91 -1.54 7.70
N PRO A 209 18.39 -1.56 8.94
CA PRO A 209 16.96 -1.67 9.18
C PRO A 209 16.23 -0.40 8.69
N VAL A 210 15.20 -0.59 7.87
CA VAL A 210 14.37 0.49 7.33
C VAL A 210 13.08 0.59 8.11
N ALA A 211 12.75 1.79 8.59
CA ALA A 211 11.44 2.12 9.18
C ALA A 211 10.44 2.55 8.10
N GLY A 212 9.22 2.01 8.18
CA GLY A 212 8.18 2.22 7.18
C GLY A 212 7.36 3.50 7.35
N PRO A 213 6.20 3.58 6.68
CA PRO A 213 5.69 2.57 5.74
C PRO A 213 6.53 2.54 4.45
N VAL A 214 6.72 1.34 3.88
CA VAL A 214 7.40 1.18 2.58
C VAL A 214 6.35 1.05 1.47
N LEU A 215 6.27 2.06 0.61
CA LEU A 215 5.33 2.14 -0.52
C LEU A 215 6.12 2.29 -1.83
N LEU A 216 5.95 1.38 -2.78
CA LEU A 216 6.79 1.31 -3.98
C LEU A 216 6.00 1.29 -5.29
N GLY A 217 6.61 1.84 -6.34
CA GLY A 217 6.11 1.81 -7.71
C GLY A 217 5.10 2.91 -8.06
N ALA A 218 4.55 2.80 -9.26
CA ALA A 218 3.69 3.82 -9.86
C ALA A 218 2.31 3.93 -9.20
N GLY A 219 1.88 2.88 -8.49
CA GLY A 219 0.59 2.81 -7.80
C GLY A 219 0.65 3.12 -6.31
N ARG A 220 1.81 3.56 -5.79
CA ARG A 220 2.06 3.79 -4.36
C ARG A 220 1.11 4.76 -3.65
N PHE A 221 0.47 5.64 -4.41
CA PHE A 221 -0.50 6.62 -3.90
C PHE A 221 -1.96 6.12 -3.96
N PHE A 222 -2.20 4.96 -4.61
CA PHE A 222 -3.53 4.42 -4.91
C PHE A 222 -3.70 2.99 -4.35
N GLY A 223 -3.04 2.70 -3.22
CA GLY A 223 -3.16 1.42 -2.51
C GLY A 223 -2.35 0.24 -3.06
N LEU A 224 -1.54 0.44 -4.10
CA LEU A 224 -0.61 -0.57 -4.61
C LEU A 224 0.80 -0.40 -4.02
N GLY A 225 1.58 -1.47 -4.02
CA GLY A 225 2.98 -1.46 -3.59
C GLY A 225 3.22 -1.25 -2.09
N LEU A 226 2.20 -1.42 -1.25
CA LEU A 226 2.35 -1.42 0.20
C LEU A 226 3.16 -2.65 0.62
N CYS A 227 4.22 -2.44 1.39
CA CYS A 227 5.03 -3.51 1.96
C CYS A 227 4.84 -3.60 3.47
N ARG A 228 4.97 -4.83 3.99
CA ARG A 228 4.92 -5.15 5.41
C ARG A 228 6.31 -5.57 5.88
N PRO A 229 6.78 -5.09 7.05
CA PRO A 229 8.00 -5.59 7.66
C PRO A 229 7.77 -7.02 8.13
N ILE A 230 8.71 -7.91 7.83
CA ILE A 230 8.69 -9.30 8.29
C ILE A 230 10.07 -9.70 8.80
N HIS A 231 10.13 -10.85 9.48
CA HIS A 231 11.37 -11.46 9.90
C HIS A 231 11.63 -12.70 9.03
N LEU A 232 12.41 -12.54 7.95
CA LEU A 232 12.92 -13.64 7.14
C LEU A 232 14.44 -13.52 7.01
N PRO A 233 15.19 -14.64 7.02
CA PRO A 233 16.61 -14.61 6.74
C PRO A 233 16.87 -14.07 5.33
N LYS A 234 17.97 -13.31 5.17
CA LYS A 234 18.46 -12.90 3.85
C LYS A 234 18.85 -14.16 3.08
N PRO A 235 18.42 -14.32 1.81
CA PRO A 235 18.86 -15.45 1.00
C PRO A 235 20.37 -15.45 0.89
N GLU A 236 20.99 -16.62 1.06
CA GLU A 236 22.40 -16.78 0.73
C GLU A 236 22.60 -16.47 -0.75
N ALA A 237 23.64 -15.70 -1.08
CA ALA A 237 24.04 -15.51 -2.46
C ALA A 237 24.38 -16.90 -3.00
N LYS A 238 23.58 -17.40 -3.97
CA LYS A 238 23.97 -18.63 -4.67
C LYS A 238 25.32 -18.36 -5.34
N PRO A 239 26.33 -19.22 -5.11
CA PRO A 239 27.64 -19.10 -5.76
C PRO A 239 27.52 -19.17 -7.29
#